data_AF-A0A971KDJ9-F1
#
_entry.id   AF-A0A971KDJ9-F1
#
_cell.length_a   1.000
_cell.length_b   1.000
_cell.length_c   1.000
_cell.angle_alpha   90.00
_cell.angle_beta   90.00
_cell.angle_gamma   90.00
#
_symmetry.space_group_name_H-M   'P 1'
#
loop_
_entity.id
_entity.type
_entity.pdbx_description
1 polymer ?
#
loop_
_entity_poly.entity_id
_entity_poly.type
_entity_poly.pdbx_seq_one_letter_code
_entity_poly.pdbx_strand_id
1 'polypeptide(L)'
;METRMERRKRLKKEKNRKILKSIILLSTLLLLYIGIKIVNKNIVYLGYLDNPNIFNIDIGEGSLELFGKNYIIDLKILKKKH
;
A
#
# COMPACT_ATOMS: atom_id res chain seq x y z
N MET A 1 18.35 -34.85 -21.46
CA MET A 1 18.14 -35.08 -20.01
C MET A 1 18.69 -33.86 -19.29
N GLU A 2 17.82 -32.97 -18.78
CA GLU A 2 18.31 -31.76 -18.10
C GLU A 2 19.12 -32.15 -16.86
N THR A 3 20.33 -31.59 -16.74
CA THR A 3 21.19 -31.89 -15.61
C THR A 3 20.60 -31.31 -14.32
N ARG A 4 20.81 -32.00 -13.18
CA ARG A 4 20.35 -31.54 -11.85
C ARG A 4 20.79 -30.09 -11.53
N MET A 5 21.93 -29.67 -12.09
CA MET A 5 22.46 -28.30 -11.98
C MET A 5 21.62 -27.26 -12.73
N GLU A 6 21.21 -27.51 -13.96
CA GLU A 6 20.42 -26.57 -14.75
C GLU A 6 19.04 -26.32 -14.16
N ARG A 7 18.41 -27.37 -13.63
CA ARG A 7 17.11 -27.27 -12.93
C ARG A 7 17.21 -26.35 -11.70
N ARG A 8 18.26 -26.47 -10.88
CA ARG A 8 18.47 -25.59 -9.71
C ARG A 8 18.71 -24.13 -10.11
N LYS A 9 19.45 -23.87 -11.20
CA LYS A 9 19.68 -22.50 -11.70
C LYS A 9 18.37 -21.84 -12.16
N ARG A 10 17.50 -22.56 -12.86
CA ARG A 10 16.18 -22.05 -13.29
C ARG A 10 15.27 -21.71 -12.12
N LEU A 11 15.16 -22.61 -11.14
CA LEU A 11 14.35 -22.39 -9.93
C LEU A 11 14.82 -21.18 -9.11
N LYS A 12 16.14 -20.97 -8.97
CA LYS A 12 16.69 -19.76 -8.33
C LYS A 12 16.28 -18.48 -9.08
N LYS A 13 16.34 -18.50 -10.42
CA LYS A 13 16.01 -17.33 -11.25
C LYS A 13 14.53 -16.96 -11.14
N GLU A 14 13.64 -17.94 -11.10
CA GLU A 14 12.19 -17.72 -10.89
C GLU A 14 11.90 -17.20 -9.48
N LYS A 15 12.52 -17.78 -8.44
CA LYS A 15 12.37 -17.31 -7.06
C LYS A 15 12.81 -15.85 -6.91
N ASN A 16 13.94 -15.48 -7.51
CA ASN A 16 14.45 -14.10 -7.46
C ASN A 16 13.49 -13.12 -8.15
N ARG A 17 12.87 -13.50 -9.28
CA ARG A 17 11.85 -12.66 -9.93
C ARG A 17 10.63 -12.44 -9.06
N LYS A 18 10.15 -13.47 -8.35
CA LYS A 18 9.02 -13.36 -7.41
C LYS A 18 9.37 -12.45 -6.23
N ILE A 19 10.57 -12.61 -5.67
CA ILE A 19 11.05 -11.77 -4.56
C ILE A 19 11.17 -10.30 -5.00
N LEU A 20 11.76 -10.02 -6.16
CA LEU A 20 11.89 -8.65 -6.68
C LEU A 20 10.52 -7.98 -6.87
N LYS A 21 9.55 -8.70 -7.46
CA LYS A 21 8.17 -8.19 -7.56
C LYS A 21 7.58 -7.87 -6.19
N SER A 22 7.79 -8.75 -5.20
CA SER A 22 7.31 -8.54 -3.84
C SER A 22 7.98 -7.35 -3.16
N ILE A 23 9.29 -7.16 -3.36
CA ILE A 23 10.05 -6.02 -2.83
C ILE A 23 9.51 -4.72 -3.40
N ILE A 24 9.31 -4.64 -4.73
CA ILE A 24 8.76 -3.45 -5.37
C ILE A 24 7.39 -3.11 -4.76
N LEU A 25 6.52 -4.10 -4.60
CA LEU A 25 5.18 -3.90 -4.06
C LEU A 25 5.22 -3.43 -2.60
N LEU A 26 6.08 -4.03 -1.77
CA LEU A 26 6.34 -3.61 -0.39
C LEU A 26 6.91 -2.20 -0.31
N SER A 27 7.89 -1.86 -1.16
CA SER A 27 8.50 -0.53 -1.21
C SER A 27 7.48 0.54 -1.59
N THR A 28 6.59 0.27 -2.56
CA THR A 28 5.50 1.19 -2.90
C THR A 28 4.56 1.42 -1.71
N LEU A 29 4.16 0.35 -1.00
CA LEU A 29 3.31 0.48 0.19
C LEU A 29 3.99 1.26 1.32
N LEU A 30 5.29 1.03 1.54
CA LEU A 30 6.07 1.77 2.54
C LEU A 30 6.18 3.26 2.19
N LEU A 31 6.48 3.60 0.93
CA LEU A 31 6.55 4.98 0.47
C LEU A 31 5.20 5.69 0.61
N LEU A 32 4.10 5.01 0.29
CA LEU A 32 2.75 5.53 0.49
C LEU A 32 2.51 5.84 1.98
N TYR A 33 2.79 4.90 2.87
CA TYR A 33 2.61 5.07 4.32
C TYR A 33 3.45 6.23 4.88
N ILE A 34 4.73 6.31 4.48
CA ILE A 34 5.63 7.39 4.90
C ILE A 34 5.14 8.74 4.37
N GLY A 35 4.74 8.81 3.10
CA GLY A 35 4.23 10.03 2.47
C GLY A 35 3.01 10.57 3.22
N ILE A 36 2.03 9.70 3.51
CA ILE A 36 0.84 10.05 4.30
C ILE A 36 1.25 10.60 5.67
N LYS A 37 2.16 9.91 6.37
CA LYS A 37 2.60 10.32 7.71
C LYS A 37 3.31 11.69 7.71
N ILE A 38 4.16 11.94 6.73
CA ILE A 38 4.86 13.23 6.56
C ILE A 38 3.86 14.34 6.29
N VAL A 39 2.90 14.11 5.38
CA VAL A 39 1.89 15.09 5.00
C VAL A 39 0.99 15.43 6.18
N ASN A 40 0.49 14.42 6.92
CA ASN A 40 -0.27 14.62 8.16
C ASN A 40 0.53 15.44 9.18
N LYS A 41 1.82 15.11 9.42
CA LYS A 41 2.66 15.85 10.37
C LYS A 41 2.87 17.31 9.96
N ASN A 42 3.08 17.58 8.68
CA ASN A 42 3.31 18.93 8.18
C ASN A 42 2.06 19.81 8.30
N ILE A 43 0.85 19.29 8.11
CA ILE A 43 -0.36 20.11 8.27
C ILE A 43 -0.67 20.41 9.73
N VAL A 44 -0.44 19.47 10.65
CA VAL A 44 -0.48 19.75 12.10
C VAL A 44 0.44 20.93 12.42
N TYR A 45 1.67 20.90 11.88
CA TYR A 45 2.67 21.92 12.14
C TYR A 45 2.29 23.29 11.55
N LEU A 46 1.64 23.31 10.39
CA LEU A 46 1.26 24.55 9.71
C LEU A 46 -0.09 25.14 10.19
N GLY A 47 -0.82 24.45 11.08
CA GLY A 47 -2.07 24.97 11.68
C GLY A 47 -3.20 25.23 10.69
N TYR A 48 -3.18 24.63 9.49
CA TYR A 48 -4.14 24.90 8.41
C TYR A 48 -5.52 24.26 8.61
N LEU A 49 -5.65 23.26 9.50
CA LEU A 49 -6.90 22.54 9.73
C LEU A 49 -7.10 22.32 11.24
N ASP A 50 -8.30 22.62 11.76
CA ASP A 50 -8.70 22.27 13.14
C ASP A 50 -8.63 20.76 13.40
N ASN A 51 -8.75 19.97 12.33
CA ASN A 51 -8.59 18.52 12.36
C ASN A 51 -7.36 18.10 11.52
N PRO A 52 -6.25 17.66 12.14
CA PRO A 52 -4.97 17.48 11.47
C PRO A 52 -4.87 16.27 10.52
N ASN A 53 -5.90 15.42 10.47
CA ASN A 53 -5.89 14.19 9.70
C ASN A 53 -6.28 14.47 8.24
N ILE A 54 -5.29 14.44 7.34
CA ILE A 54 -5.49 14.65 5.90
C ILE A 54 -5.84 13.34 5.21
N PHE A 55 -5.32 12.25 5.73
CA PHE A 55 -5.53 10.93 5.18
C PHE A 55 -5.49 9.92 6.31
N ASN A 56 -6.64 9.31 6.59
CA ASN A 56 -6.78 8.16 7.49
C ASN A 56 -7.72 7.14 6.84
N ILE A 57 -7.31 5.88 6.76
CA ILE A 57 -8.15 4.78 6.27
C ILE A 57 -8.48 3.90 7.47
N ASP A 58 -9.76 3.80 7.80
CA ASP A 58 -10.28 2.80 8.69
C ASP A 58 -10.92 1.67 7.86
N ILE A 59 -10.23 0.54 7.79
CA ILE A 59 -10.71 -0.64 7.05
C ILE A 59 -11.86 -1.33 7.81
N GLY A 60 -11.90 -1.20 9.14
CA GLY A 60 -12.94 -1.79 9.98
C GLY A 60 -14.29 -1.11 9.79
N GLU A 61 -14.29 0.22 9.78
CA GLU A 61 -15.48 1.02 9.51
C GLU A 61 -15.75 1.24 8.01
N GLY A 62 -14.79 0.89 7.15
CA GLY A 62 -14.85 1.18 5.72
C GLY A 62 -14.90 2.68 5.46
N SER A 63 -14.23 3.48 6.30
CA SER A 63 -14.23 4.93 6.23
C SER A 63 -12.84 5.47 5.86
N LEU A 64 -12.84 6.61 5.20
CA LEU A 64 -11.66 7.31 4.70
C LEU A 64 -11.80 8.77 5.09
N GLU A 65 -10.98 9.23 6.02
CA GLU A 65 -10.87 10.64 6.34
C GLU A 65 -9.90 11.29 5.37
N LEU A 66 -10.38 12.25 4.59
CA LEU A 66 -9.60 13.05 3.65
C LEU A 66 -9.78 14.53 3.95
N PHE A 67 -8.69 15.24 4.26
CA PHE A 67 -8.69 16.68 4.59
C PHE A 67 -9.75 17.04 5.66
N GLY A 68 -9.84 16.24 6.73
CA GLY A 68 -10.85 16.41 7.79
C GLY A 68 -12.30 16.09 7.40
N LYS A 69 -12.54 15.56 6.20
CA LYS A 69 -13.86 15.06 5.77
C LYS A 69 -13.88 13.54 5.76
N ASN A 70 -14.90 12.95 6.37
CA ASN A 70 -15.11 11.50 6.33
C ASN A 70 -15.87 11.08 5.07
N TYR A 71 -15.27 10.15 4.32
CA TYR A 71 -15.84 9.48 3.17
C TYR A 71 -16.07 8.02 3.52
N ILE A 72 -17.19 7.45 3.08
CA ILE A 72 -17.46 6.02 3.27
C ILE A 72 -16.99 5.29 2.00
N ILE A 73 -16.06 4.35 2.16
CA ILE A 73 -15.62 3.44 1.12
C ILE A 73 -16.61 2.28 1.05
N ASP A 74 -17.56 2.35 0.12
CA ASP A 74 -18.38 1.18 -0.22
C ASP A 74 -17.57 0.21 -1.11
N LEU A 75 -17.00 -0.81 -0.49
CA LEU A 75 -16.26 -1.89 -1.17
C LEU A 75 -17.14 -2.75 -2.10
N LYS A 76 -18.46 -2.51 -2.20
CA LYS A 76 -19.33 -3.19 -3.19
C LYS A 76 -18.85 -3.00 -4.63
N ILE A 77 -18.14 -1.92 -4.95
CA ILE A 77 -17.56 -1.69 -6.29
C ILE A 77 -16.43 -2.69 -6.60
N LEU A 78 -15.72 -3.19 -5.58
CA LEU A 78 -14.66 -4.19 -5.73
C LEU A 78 -15.20 -5.63 -5.80
N LYS A 79 -16.47 -5.87 -5.44
CA LYS A 79 -17.17 -7.13 -5.73
C LYS A 79 -17.56 -7.17 -7.21
N LYS A 80 -16.57 -7.25 -8.09
CA LYS A 80 -16.83 -7.72 -9.46
C LYS A 80 -17.28 -9.18 -9.34
N LYS A 81 -18.53 -9.44 -9.74
CA LYS A 81 -19.17 -10.75 -9.84
C LYS A 81 -18.16 -11.80 -10.33
N HIS A 82 -17.88 -12.78 -9.49
CA HIS A 82 -17.51 -14.13 -9.90
C HIS A 82 -18.19 -15.12 -8.96
#